data_AF-A0A8I0NAZ0-F1
#
_entry.id   AF-A0A8I0NAZ0-F1
#
_cell.length_a   1.000
_cell.length_b   1.000
_cell.length_c   1.000
_cell.angle_alpha   90.00
_cell.angle_beta   90.00
_cell.angle_gamma   90.00
#
_symmetry.space_group_name_H-M   'P 1'
#
loop_
_entity.id
_entity.type
_entity.pdbx_description
1 polymer ?
#
loop_
_entity_poly.entity_id
_entity_poly.type
_entity_poly.pdbx_seq_one_letter_code
_entity_poly.pdbx_strand_id
1 'polypeptide(L)'
;MATYKIGINAAKTEVYIAAGSDALPAGATALPSFEHGNADPLGSIDNHVLYHHVREALYHTKDADRTQGAMFPDGIYNLQNISIIKHGPILESTYIATSVADIDVVAAATATFTVKLQPADSATSDFTAVSEDPAIATVAVNAGTATVTGVAAGETVVTVTHSVTGFTRKVPVTVTAA
;
A
#
# COMPACT_ATOMS: atom_id res chain seq x y z
N MET A 1 -9.13 8.24 -4.58
CA MET A 1 -7.89 8.64 -5.25
C MET A 1 -6.78 8.61 -4.21
N ALA A 2 -5.61 8.08 -4.54
CA ALA A 2 -4.46 8.06 -3.66
C ALA A 2 -3.63 9.33 -3.88
N THR A 3 -3.14 9.93 -2.80
CA THR A 3 -2.18 11.05 -2.87
C THR A 3 -0.77 10.50 -3.00
N TYR A 4 0.04 11.09 -3.87
CA TYR A 4 1.45 10.77 -4.07
C TYR A 4 2.32 12.00 -3.80
N LYS A 5 3.41 11.80 -3.06
CA LYS A 5 4.46 12.80 -2.82
C LYS A 5 5.52 12.67 -3.91
N ILE A 6 6.05 13.80 -4.34
CA ILE A 6 7.16 13.86 -5.27
C ILE A 6 8.36 14.46 -4.54
N GLY A 7 9.54 13.87 -4.70
CA GLY A 7 10.81 14.44 -4.28
C GLY A 7 11.82 14.39 -5.42
N ILE A 8 12.80 15.28 -5.41
CA ILE A 8 13.93 15.23 -6.35
C ILE A 8 15.24 15.10 -5.58
N ASN A 9 16.18 14.33 -6.12
CA ASN A 9 17.52 14.22 -5.54
C ASN A 9 18.33 15.51 -5.73
N ALA A 10 19.36 15.70 -4.91
CA ALA A 10 20.21 16.89 -4.96
C ALA A 10 20.90 17.09 -6.31
N ALA A 11 21.19 16.01 -7.03
CA ALA A 11 21.80 16.02 -8.36
C ALA A 11 20.82 16.38 -9.50
N LYS A 12 19.51 16.47 -9.21
CA LYS A 12 18.43 16.71 -10.18
C LYS A 12 18.38 15.69 -11.33
N THR A 13 18.79 14.45 -11.05
CA THR A 13 18.81 13.33 -12.01
C THR A 13 17.76 12.27 -11.70
N GLU A 14 17.25 12.23 -10.47
CA GLU A 14 16.28 11.23 -10.01
C GLU A 14 15.08 11.92 -9.35
N VAL A 15 13.89 11.47 -9.72
CA VAL A 15 12.64 11.87 -9.08
C VAL A 15 12.09 10.68 -8.31
N TYR A 16 11.79 10.91 -7.05
CA TYR A 16 11.17 9.94 -6.16
C TYR A 16 9.66 10.17 -6.11
N ILE A 17 8.88 9.10 -6.29
CA ILE A 17 7.44 9.11 -6.05
C ILE A 17 7.15 8.21 -4.86
N ALA A 18 6.54 8.74 -3.81
CA ALA A 18 6.15 8.00 -2.61
C ALA A 18 4.64 8.09 -2.37
N ALA A 19 4.01 7.09 -1.77
CA ALA A 19 2.61 7.20 -1.36
C ALA A 19 2.46 8.31 -0.31
N GLY A 20 1.26 8.88 -0.16
CA GLY A 20 0.99 10.01 0.74
C GLY A 20 1.36 9.75 2.21
N SER A 21 1.32 8.49 2.67
CA SER A 21 1.79 8.07 3.99
C SER A 21 3.31 7.91 4.08
N ASP A 22 3.96 7.61 2.97
CA ASP A 22 5.37 7.23 2.94
C ASP A 22 6.28 8.47 3.02
N ALA A 23 7.47 8.28 3.60
CA ALA A 23 8.49 9.31 3.62
C ALA A 23 9.20 9.39 2.26
N LEU A 24 9.66 10.58 1.87
CA LEU A 24 10.62 10.72 0.78
C LEU A 24 12.03 10.34 1.27
N PRO A 25 12.96 9.96 0.38
CA PRO A 25 14.35 9.71 0.76
C PRO A 25 14.98 10.88 1.51
N ALA A 26 15.88 10.58 2.44
CA ALA A 26 16.65 11.60 3.14
C ALA A 26 17.46 12.44 2.13
N GLY A 27 17.37 13.77 2.24
CA GLY A 27 18.05 14.71 1.33
C GLY A 27 17.32 15.00 0.02
N ALA A 28 16.14 14.42 -0.21
CA ALA A 28 15.29 14.80 -1.33
C ALA A 28 14.59 16.15 -1.08
N THR A 29 14.57 17.02 -2.10
CA THR A 29 13.76 18.24 -2.08
C THR A 29 12.32 17.89 -2.43
N ALA A 30 11.38 18.15 -1.51
CA ALA A 30 9.97 17.89 -1.73
C ALA A 30 9.37 18.84 -2.79
N LEU A 31 8.58 18.27 -3.69
CA LEU A 31 7.82 18.98 -4.72
C LEU A 31 6.31 18.84 -4.43
N PRO A 32 5.43 19.61 -5.11
CA PRO A 32 4.00 19.50 -4.91
C PRO A 32 3.50 18.07 -5.11
N SER A 33 2.66 17.60 -4.19
CA SER A 33 1.98 16.32 -4.29
C SER A 33 0.86 16.34 -5.34
N PHE A 34 0.46 15.18 -5.83
CA PHE A 34 -0.68 15.04 -6.73
C PHE A 34 -1.59 13.89 -6.29
N GLU A 35 -2.85 13.94 -6.72
CA GLU A 35 -3.81 12.86 -6.51
C GLU A 35 -3.97 12.02 -7.78
N HIS A 36 -4.02 10.71 -7.64
CA HIS A 36 -4.23 9.78 -8.75
C HIS A 36 -5.05 8.56 -8.30
N GLY A 37 -5.98 8.08 -9.12
CA GLY A 37 -6.77 6.86 -8.85
C GLY A 37 -6.13 5.60 -9.43
N ASN A 38 -6.37 4.41 -8.85
CA ASN A 38 -6.07 3.12 -9.51
C ASN A 38 -7.09 2.89 -10.66
N ALA A 39 -6.81 2.18 -11.76
CA ALA A 39 -5.61 1.48 -12.20
C ALA A 39 -5.34 1.83 -13.67
N ASP A 40 -4.11 2.19 -14.02
CA ASP A 40 -3.66 2.14 -15.41
C ASP A 40 -3.56 0.65 -15.81
N PRO A 41 -4.20 0.21 -16.92
CA PRO A 41 -4.12 -1.17 -17.40
C PRO A 41 -2.69 -1.66 -17.69
N LEU A 42 -1.69 -0.78 -17.70
CA LEU A 42 -0.27 -1.10 -17.94
C LEU A 42 0.58 -1.24 -16.65
N GLY A 43 0.01 -1.02 -15.46
CA GLY A 43 0.73 -1.15 -14.19
C GLY A 43 1.65 0.03 -13.83
N SER A 44 2.29 -0.04 -12.65
CA SER A 44 3.02 1.10 -12.05
C SER A 44 4.36 1.46 -12.71
N ILE A 45 4.86 0.62 -13.63
CA ILE A 45 6.18 0.77 -14.25
C ILE A 45 6.12 1.53 -15.58
N ASP A 46 4.97 1.50 -16.28
CA ASP A 46 4.77 2.12 -17.60
C ASP A 46 3.65 3.18 -17.63
N ASN A 47 3.38 3.81 -16.48
CA ASN A 47 2.28 4.78 -16.37
C ASN A 47 2.68 6.13 -17.02
N HIS A 48 2.29 6.32 -18.28
CA HIS A 48 2.46 7.58 -19.02
C HIS A 48 1.85 8.79 -18.27
N VAL A 49 0.80 8.57 -17.47
CA VAL A 49 0.12 9.62 -16.70
C VAL A 49 0.95 10.05 -15.49
N LEU A 50 1.70 9.15 -14.84
CA LEU A 50 2.69 9.50 -13.81
C LEU A 50 3.80 10.39 -14.40
N TYR A 51 4.23 10.11 -15.63
CA TYR A 51 5.21 10.95 -16.32
C TYR A 51 4.68 12.38 -16.53
N HIS A 52 3.40 12.54 -16.90
CA HIS A 52 2.78 13.86 -17.02
C HIS A 52 2.70 14.60 -15.68
N HIS A 53 2.31 13.92 -14.58
CA HIS A 53 2.24 14.55 -13.27
C HIS A 53 3.62 14.97 -12.73
N VAL A 54 4.64 14.12 -12.89
CA VAL A 54 6.02 14.47 -12.53
C VAL A 54 6.52 15.64 -13.35
N ARG A 55 6.28 15.61 -14.67
CA ARG A 55 6.67 16.68 -15.57
C ARG A 55 6.02 18.01 -15.20
N GLU A 56 4.71 18.03 -14.95
CA GLU A 56 4.00 19.22 -14.48
C GLU A 56 4.57 19.72 -13.14
N ALA A 57 4.77 18.84 -12.17
CA ALA A 57 5.31 19.23 -10.86
C ALA A 57 6.71 19.85 -10.96
N LEU A 58 7.57 19.31 -11.82
CA LEU A 58 8.90 19.87 -12.10
C LEU A 58 8.84 21.22 -12.84
N TYR A 59 7.85 21.43 -13.71
CA TYR A 59 7.68 22.70 -14.41
C TYR A 59 7.14 23.83 -13.53
N HIS A 60 6.34 23.51 -12.50
CA HIS A 60 5.68 24.51 -11.66
C HIS A 60 6.44 24.90 -10.38
N THR A 61 7.59 24.28 -10.09
CA THR A 61 8.43 24.67 -8.94
C THR A 61 9.25 25.92 -9.23
N LYS A 62 8.94 27.02 -8.54
CA LYS A 62 9.64 28.32 -8.63
C LYS A 62 10.52 28.53 -7.40
N ASP A 63 11.74 29.03 -7.58
CA ASP A 63 12.60 29.44 -6.46
C ASP A 63 12.15 30.77 -5.82
N ALA A 64 12.31 30.90 -4.51
CA ALA A 64 11.81 32.04 -3.72
C ALA A 64 12.66 33.31 -3.88
N ASP A 65 13.96 33.18 -4.19
CA ASP A 65 14.91 34.30 -4.22
C ASP A 65 14.98 35.02 -5.58
N ARG A 66 14.44 34.43 -6.66
CA ARG A 66 14.43 35.02 -8.01
C ARG A 66 15.80 35.48 -8.55
N THR A 67 16.90 35.11 -7.90
CA THR A 67 18.29 35.47 -8.25
C THR A 67 18.86 34.59 -9.37
N GLN A 68 18.19 33.48 -9.69
CA GLN A 68 18.38 32.71 -10.93
C GLN A 68 17.04 32.53 -11.63
N GLY A 69 17.03 32.77 -12.94
CA GLY A 69 15.84 32.83 -13.76
C GLY A 69 15.31 31.43 -14.06
N ALA A 70 14.67 30.78 -13.09
CA ALA A 70 14.14 29.43 -13.28
C ALA A 70 12.71 29.45 -13.86
N MET A 71 12.58 29.74 -15.16
CA MET A 71 11.86 28.80 -16.02
C MET A 71 12.93 27.86 -16.59
N PHE A 72 12.59 26.97 -17.51
CA PHE A 72 13.63 26.50 -18.43
C PHE A 72 14.47 27.73 -18.88
N PRO A 73 15.79 27.80 -18.61
CA PRO A 73 16.70 26.69 -18.40
C PRO A 73 17.66 26.85 -17.18
N ASP A 74 17.20 26.88 -15.93
CA ASP A 74 18.13 26.81 -14.77
C ASP A 74 17.97 25.52 -13.95
N GLY A 75 18.30 24.39 -14.59
CA GLY A 75 18.86 23.23 -13.87
C GLY A 75 18.25 21.85 -14.09
N ILE A 76 17.21 21.69 -14.92
CA ILE A 76 16.76 20.37 -15.40
C ILE A 76 16.67 20.44 -16.92
N TYR A 77 17.82 20.25 -17.57
CA TYR A 77 17.97 20.46 -19.01
C TYR A 77 17.50 19.28 -19.85
N ASN A 78 17.25 18.13 -19.24
CA ASN A 78 16.86 16.94 -19.98
C ASN A 78 15.93 16.02 -19.16
N LEU A 79 14.63 16.25 -19.30
CA LEU A 79 13.59 15.36 -18.76
C LEU A 79 13.67 13.93 -19.33
N GLN A 80 14.30 13.72 -20.49
CA GLN A 80 14.50 12.38 -21.08
C GLN A 80 15.57 11.56 -20.32
N ASN A 81 16.42 12.23 -19.53
CA ASN A 81 17.46 11.58 -18.72
C ASN A 81 17.09 11.48 -17.23
N ILE A 82 15.89 11.94 -16.84
CA ILE A 82 15.43 11.80 -15.45
C ILE A 82 14.86 10.40 -15.25
N SER A 83 15.38 9.71 -14.24
CA SER A 83 14.80 8.45 -13.79
C SER A 83 13.70 8.71 -12.76
N ILE A 84 12.51 8.14 -12.99
CA ILE A 84 11.42 8.15 -12.01
C ILE A 84 11.53 6.87 -11.18
N ILE A 85 11.76 7.02 -9.89
CA ILE A 85 11.95 5.92 -8.95
C ILE A 85 10.78 5.94 -7.97
N LYS A 86 10.03 4.83 -7.89
CA LYS A 86 9.05 4.66 -6.83
C LYS A 86 9.79 4.40 -5.51
N HIS A 87 9.58 5.26 -4.53
CA HIS A 87 10.12 5.12 -3.19
C HIS A 87 9.02 4.71 -2.21
N GLY A 88 9.39 3.92 -1.20
CA GLY A 88 8.47 3.28 -0.26
C GLY A 88 8.82 1.80 -0.10
N PRO A 89 8.08 1.07 0.75
CA PRO A 89 8.29 -0.37 0.91
C PRO A 89 8.15 -1.07 -0.45
N ILE A 90 9.19 -1.82 -0.84
CA ILE A 90 9.13 -2.71 -2.00
C ILE A 90 8.26 -3.89 -1.59
N LEU A 91 7.01 -3.90 -2.06
CA LEU A 91 6.08 -5.00 -1.84
C LEU A 91 6.26 -5.97 -3.01
N GLU A 92 7.20 -6.92 -2.90
CA GLU A 92 7.31 -8.03 -3.87
C GLU A 92 6.14 -9.01 -3.78
N SER A 93 5.36 -8.88 -2.72
CA SER A 93 4.21 -9.71 -2.43
C SER A 93 3.13 -9.56 -3.50
N THR A 94 2.56 -10.69 -3.95
CA THR A 94 1.53 -10.79 -4.98
C THR A 94 0.18 -11.26 -4.44
N TYR A 95 0.15 -11.94 -3.29
CA TYR A 95 -1.10 -12.39 -2.65
C TYR A 95 -0.94 -12.61 -1.14
N ILE A 96 -2.07 -12.81 -0.45
CA ILE A 96 -2.15 -13.20 0.96
C ILE A 96 -2.34 -14.73 1.06
N ALA A 97 -1.44 -15.37 1.80
CA ALA A 97 -1.54 -16.76 2.20
C ALA A 97 -2.00 -16.87 3.66
N THR A 98 -2.80 -17.89 3.93
CA THR A 98 -3.28 -18.26 5.27
C THR A 98 -2.85 -19.70 5.56
N SER A 99 -2.56 -20.03 6.82
CA SER A 99 -2.18 -21.42 7.18
C SER A 99 -3.32 -22.42 7.03
N VAL A 100 -4.56 -21.94 6.94
CA VAL A 100 -5.78 -22.73 6.76
C VAL A 100 -6.61 -22.15 5.62
N ALA A 101 -7.40 -23.00 4.96
CA ALA A 101 -8.34 -22.56 3.93
C ALA A 101 -9.70 -22.14 4.53
N ASP A 102 -10.07 -22.77 5.65
CA ASP A 102 -11.33 -22.66 6.37
C ASP A 102 -11.08 -22.84 7.88
N ILE A 103 -12.05 -22.43 8.70
CA ILE A 103 -11.96 -22.52 10.16
C ILE A 103 -13.23 -23.12 10.73
N ASP A 104 -13.05 -24.16 11.54
CA ASP A 104 -14.09 -24.70 12.41
C ASP A 104 -13.82 -24.27 13.85
N VAL A 105 -14.81 -23.67 14.51
CA VAL A 105 -14.71 -23.25 15.91
C VAL A 105 -16.02 -23.54 16.66
N VAL A 106 -15.92 -23.91 17.93
CA VAL A 106 -17.10 -24.09 18.78
C VAL A 106 -17.54 -22.72 19.31
N ALA A 107 -18.85 -22.53 19.52
CA ALA A 107 -19.36 -21.33 20.19
C ALA A 107 -18.66 -21.10 21.55
N ALA A 108 -18.27 -19.86 21.84
CA ALA A 108 -17.44 -19.43 22.97
C ALA A 108 -15.98 -19.94 22.98
N ALA A 109 -15.55 -20.71 21.97
CA ALA A 109 -14.15 -21.10 21.78
C ALA A 109 -13.43 -20.14 20.83
N THR A 110 -12.10 -20.28 20.78
CA THR A 110 -11.23 -19.51 19.88
C THR A 110 -10.40 -20.44 19.01
N ALA A 111 -10.19 -20.03 17.76
CA ALA A 111 -9.29 -20.67 16.81
C ALA A 111 -8.31 -19.63 16.28
N THR A 112 -7.07 -20.04 15.99
CA THR A 112 -6.03 -19.14 15.47
C THR A 112 -5.46 -19.64 14.17
N PHE A 113 -5.06 -18.72 13.30
CA PHE A 113 -4.36 -19.02 12.06
C PHE A 113 -3.34 -17.93 11.75
N THR A 114 -2.33 -18.29 10.96
CA THR A 114 -1.29 -17.35 10.53
C THR A 114 -1.62 -16.79 9.15
N VAL A 115 -1.28 -15.52 8.96
CA VAL A 115 -1.46 -14.76 7.73
C VAL A 115 -0.11 -14.23 7.30
N LYS A 116 0.22 -14.46 6.02
CA LYS A 116 1.51 -14.09 5.43
C LYS A 116 1.29 -13.50 4.05
N LEU A 117 2.22 -12.65 3.65
CA LEU A 117 2.37 -12.28 2.25
C LEU A 117 3.24 -13.32 1.52
N GLN A 118 3.05 -13.45 0.22
CA GLN A 118 3.84 -14.32 -0.65
C GLN A 118 4.19 -13.57 -1.94
N PRO A 119 5.39 -13.76 -2.53
CA PRO A 119 6.42 -14.75 -2.17
C PRO A 119 7.32 -14.36 -0.98
N ALA A 120 7.32 -13.11 -0.53
CA ALA A 120 8.11 -12.67 0.62
C ALA A 120 7.36 -12.91 1.94
N ASP A 121 7.96 -13.67 2.86
CA ASP A 121 7.46 -13.95 4.23
C ASP A 121 7.68 -12.75 5.17
N SER A 122 7.31 -11.55 4.71
CA SER A 122 7.35 -10.38 5.56
C SER A 122 6.13 -10.45 6.48
N ALA A 123 6.36 -10.78 7.74
CA ALA A 123 5.41 -10.55 8.83
C ALA A 123 5.23 -9.03 9.01
N THR A 124 4.59 -8.39 8.04
CA THR A 124 4.26 -6.97 8.08
C THR A 124 3.09 -6.81 9.02
N SER A 125 3.28 -5.99 10.04
CA SER A 125 2.37 -5.68 11.14
C SER A 125 1.07 -4.96 10.72
N ASP A 126 0.58 -5.20 9.51
CA ASP A 126 -0.34 -4.34 8.78
C ASP A 126 -1.57 -5.09 8.26
N PHE A 127 -1.85 -6.26 8.84
CA PHE A 127 -3.07 -7.01 8.55
C PHE A 127 -4.23 -6.54 9.42
N THR A 128 -5.38 -6.33 8.78
CA THR A 128 -6.67 -6.16 9.43
C THR A 128 -7.57 -7.31 9.02
N ALA A 129 -8.51 -7.69 9.89
CA ALA A 129 -9.56 -8.63 9.51
C ALA A 129 -10.91 -8.13 9.98
N VAL A 130 -11.93 -8.46 9.19
CA VAL A 130 -13.33 -8.16 9.48
C VAL A 130 -14.14 -9.42 9.25
N SER A 131 -15.03 -9.73 10.19
CA SER A 131 -16.04 -10.76 10.02
C SER A 131 -17.25 -10.17 9.28
N GLU A 132 -17.76 -10.87 8.27
CA GLU A 132 -18.99 -10.48 7.57
C GLU A 132 -20.22 -10.53 8.51
N ASP A 133 -20.21 -11.41 9.52
CA ASP A 133 -21.25 -11.48 10.55
C ASP A 133 -20.65 -11.62 11.96
N PRO A 134 -20.49 -10.49 12.70
CA PRO A 134 -20.02 -10.48 14.08
C PRO A 134 -20.94 -11.19 15.09
N ALA A 135 -22.21 -11.45 14.76
CA ALA A 135 -23.12 -12.19 15.63
C ALA A 135 -22.83 -13.69 15.62
N ILE A 136 -22.19 -14.19 14.55
CA ILE A 136 -21.77 -15.59 14.41
C ILE A 136 -20.32 -15.77 14.88
N ALA A 137 -19.38 -14.96 14.37
CA ALA A 137 -17.98 -15.01 14.80
C ALA A 137 -17.33 -13.64 14.76
N THR A 138 -16.40 -13.39 15.68
CA THR A 138 -15.56 -12.18 15.69
C THR A 138 -14.12 -12.54 15.38
N VAL A 139 -13.35 -11.58 14.85
CA VAL A 139 -11.94 -11.79 14.51
C VAL A 139 -11.10 -10.62 15.00
N ALA A 140 -9.91 -10.93 15.51
CA ALA A 140 -8.87 -9.97 15.81
C ALA A 140 -7.56 -10.43 15.15
N VAL A 141 -6.78 -9.50 14.61
CA VAL A 141 -5.46 -9.80 14.04
C VAL A 141 -4.40 -9.07 14.82
N ASN A 142 -3.35 -9.77 15.21
CA ASN A 142 -2.19 -9.21 15.87
C ASN A 142 -0.91 -9.82 15.28
N ALA A 143 -0.04 -8.98 14.74
CA ALA A 143 1.27 -9.36 14.21
C ALA A 143 1.25 -10.60 13.28
N GLY A 144 0.30 -10.63 12.33
CA GLY A 144 0.17 -11.74 11.36
C GLY A 144 -0.50 -13.00 11.92
N THR A 145 -0.98 -12.98 13.17
CA THR A 145 -1.82 -14.04 13.74
C THR A 145 -3.25 -13.53 13.85
N ALA A 146 -4.17 -14.23 13.19
CA ALA A 146 -5.60 -13.96 13.27
C ALA A 146 -6.24 -14.93 14.28
N THR A 147 -7.00 -14.37 15.23
CA THR A 147 -7.75 -15.08 16.25
C THR A 147 -9.24 -14.90 15.97
N VAL A 148 -9.94 -16.01 15.74
CA VAL A 148 -11.39 -16.05 15.52
C VAL A 148 -12.06 -16.57 16.78
N THR A 149 -13.09 -15.88 17.25
CA THR A 149 -13.91 -16.28 18.40
C THR A 149 -15.31 -16.61 17.92
N GLY A 150 -15.77 -17.84 18.17
CA GLY A 150 -17.15 -18.24 17.88
C GLY A 150 -18.13 -17.59 18.86
N VAL A 151 -19.18 -16.95 18.36
CA VAL A 151 -20.22 -16.29 19.18
C VAL A 151 -21.50 -17.12 19.20
N ALA A 152 -21.99 -17.51 18.03
CA ALA A 152 -23.20 -18.33 17.88
C ALA A 152 -23.03 -19.32 16.73
N ALA A 153 -23.76 -20.44 16.78
CA ALA A 153 -23.70 -21.44 15.72
C ALA A 153 -24.19 -20.86 14.38
N GLY A 154 -23.46 -21.14 13.31
CA GLY A 154 -23.73 -20.59 11.98
C GLY A 154 -22.47 -20.56 11.11
N GLU A 155 -22.61 -20.05 9.89
CA GLU A 155 -21.52 -19.88 8.94
C GLU A 155 -21.30 -18.40 8.67
N THR A 156 -20.04 -17.98 8.60
CA THR A 156 -19.66 -16.61 8.24
C THR A 156 -18.34 -16.61 7.47
N VAL A 157 -17.91 -15.44 7.01
CA VAL A 157 -16.66 -15.29 6.28
C VAL A 157 -15.82 -14.19 6.94
N VAL A 158 -14.56 -14.50 7.18
CA VAL A 158 -13.56 -13.54 7.63
C VAL A 158 -12.80 -13.03 6.42
N THR A 159 -12.79 -11.73 6.21
CA THR A 159 -11.97 -11.07 5.18
C THR A 159 -10.74 -10.46 5.83
N VAL A 160 -9.57 -10.97 5.47
CA VAL A 160 -8.27 -10.43 5.87
C VAL A 160 -7.75 -9.50 4.79
N THR A 161 -7.30 -8.30 5.18
CA THR A 161 -6.77 -7.27 4.29
C THR A 161 -5.38 -6.86 4.74
N HIS A 162 -4.44 -6.73 3.82
CA HIS A 162 -3.15 -6.11 4.11
C HIS A 162 -3.21 -4.62 3.76
N SER A 163 -3.07 -3.75 4.74
CA SER A 163 -3.39 -2.32 4.63
C SER A 163 -2.49 -1.56 3.66
N VAL A 164 -1.24 -2.00 3.46
CA VAL A 164 -0.27 -1.35 2.56
C VAL A 164 -0.47 -1.77 1.10
N THR A 165 -0.70 -3.06 0.84
CA THR A 165 -0.86 -3.58 -0.54
C THR A 165 -2.29 -3.50 -1.05
N GLY A 166 -3.29 -3.45 -0.15
CA GLY A 166 -4.70 -3.55 -0.49
C GLY A 166 -5.18 -4.96 -0.85
N PHE A 167 -4.30 -5.97 -0.87
CA PHE A 167 -4.71 -7.37 -1.07
C PHE A 167 -5.66 -7.85 0.01
N THR A 168 -6.61 -8.67 -0.43
CA THR A 168 -7.63 -9.27 0.43
C THR A 168 -7.64 -10.79 0.27
N ARG A 169 -8.01 -11.48 1.34
CA ARG A 169 -8.22 -12.93 1.37
C ARG A 169 -9.45 -13.25 2.20
N LYS A 170 -10.35 -14.05 1.65
CA LYS A 170 -11.53 -14.55 2.36
C LYS A 170 -11.24 -15.93 2.94
N VAL A 171 -11.64 -16.13 4.20
CA VAL A 171 -11.54 -17.38 4.95
C VAL A 171 -12.92 -17.71 5.48
N PRO A 172 -13.58 -18.77 4.99
CA PRO A 172 -14.84 -19.26 5.53
C PRO A 172 -14.67 -19.72 6.99
N VAL A 173 -15.67 -19.46 7.81
CA VAL A 173 -15.72 -19.83 9.23
C VAL A 173 -17.04 -20.54 9.51
N THR A 174 -16.96 -21.73 10.08
CA THR A 174 -18.09 -22.52 10.56
C THR A 174 -18.06 -22.55 12.08
N VAL A 175 -19.15 -22.12 12.71
CA VAL A 175 -19.31 -22.16 14.16
C VAL A 175 -20.29 -23.25 14.53
N THR A 176 -19.85 -24.24 15.30
CA THR A 176 -20.73 -25.29 15.83
C THR A 176 -21.26 -24.91 17.22
N ALA A 177 -22.43 -25.43 17.58
CA ALA A 177 -22.95 -25.30 18.93
C ALA A 177 -22.01 -25.94 19.97
N ALA A 178 -22.02 -25.40 21.19
CA ALA A 178 -21.26 -25.92 22.33
C ALA A 178 -21.88 -27.19 22.93
#